data_AF-A0A918N280-F1
#
_entry.id   AF-A0A918N280-F1
#
_cell.length_a   1.000
_cell.length_b   1.000
_cell.length_c   1.000
_cell.angle_alpha   90.00
_cell.angle_beta   90.00
_cell.angle_gamma   90.00
#
_symmetry.space_group_name_H-M   'P 1'
#
loop_
_entity.id
_entity.type
_entity.pdbx_description
1 polymer ?
#
loop_
_entity_poly.entity_id
_entity_poly.type
_entity_poly.pdbx_seq_one_letter_code
_entity_poly.pdbx_strand_id
1 'polypeptide(L)'
;MQEQRSNGHSVSRLGVHIVWSTKYRYHVLKGDIQIRCRSLLIQICDSEDIQILKGVISKDHVHMHLEYRPSQKVSDLVKKLKGRSSRKLQEEFPELKHKYWGRHFWGIGYGCWSTGNITDEMVNEYLEHHRRPDDGNATNFIIEK
;
A
#
# COMPACT_ATOMS: atom_id res chain seq x y z
N MET A 1 -7.45 -13.47 -16.42
CA MET A 1 -8.13 -12.39 -15.68
C MET A 1 -7.50 -12.36 -14.29
N GLN A 2 -6.95 -11.23 -13.82
CA GLN A 2 -6.38 -11.17 -12.46
C GLN A 2 -7.53 -11.35 -11.44
N GLU A 3 -7.34 -12.23 -10.47
CA GLU A 3 -8.33 -12.52 -9.43
C GLU A 3 -8.73 -11.23 -8.70
N GLN A 4 -10.04 -11.06 -8.49
CA GLN A 4 -10.60 -9.93 -7.76
C GLN A 4 -10.88 -10.35 -6.33
N ARG A 5 -10.62 -9.45 -5.37
CA ARG A 5 -10.96 -9.69 -3.98
C ARG A 5 -12.47 -9.60 -3.79
N SER A 6 -13.09 -10.68 -3.33
CA SER A 6 -14.52 -10.75 -3.00
C SER A 6 -14.74 -10.95 -1.50
N ASN A 7 -15.77 -10.31 -0.96
CA ASN A 7 -16.29 -10.49 0.38
C ASN A 7 -17.83 -10.46 0.31
N GLY A 8 -18.53 -10.83 1.39
CA GLY A 8 -20.00 -11.00 1.39
C GLY A 8 -20.82 -9.81 0.88
N HIS A 9 -20.26 -8.60 0.86
CA HIS A 9 -20.93 -7.38 0.41
C HIS A 9 -20.07 -6.52 -0.54
N SER A 10 -18.93 -7.01 -1.01
CA SER A 10 -18.06 -6.21 -1.90
C SER A 10 -17.19 -7.06 -2.81
N VAL A 11 -16.99 -6.57 -4.03
CA VAL A 11 -15.94 -7.03 -4.95
C VAL A 11 -15.05 -5.84 -5.23
N SER A 12 -13.74 -6.00 -5.09
CA SER A 12 -12.80 -4.88 -5.21
C SER A 12 -11.45 -5.35 -5.72
N ARG A 13 -10.71 -4.40 -6.31
CA ARG A 13 -9.31 -4.57 -6.67
C ARG A 13 -8.60 -3.24 -6.44
N LEU A 14 -8.31 -2.99 -5.17
CA LEU A 14 -7.67 -1.75 -4.73
C LEU A 14 -6.20 -2.03 -4.49
N GLY A 15 -5.38 -1.62 -5.45
CA GLY A 15 -3.93 -1.74 -5.39
C GLY A 15 -3.26 -0.41 -5.06
N VAL A 16 -2.21 -0.44 -4.25
CA VAL A 16 -1.39 0.74 -3.95
C VAL A 16 0.11 0.38 -3.92
N HIS A 17 0.92 1.25 -4.50
CA HIS A 17 2.36 1.28 -4.34
C HIS A 17 2.71 2.27 -3.25
N ILE A 18 3.36 1.82 -2.19
CA ILE A 18 3.77 2.63 -1.05
C ILE A 18 5.30 2.61 -0.96
N VAL A 19 5.87 3.78 -0.69
CA VAL A 19 7.32 3.96 -0.50
C VAL A 19 7.60 4.80 0.74
N TRP A 20 8.52 4.36 1.58
CA TRP A 20 9.06 5.20 2.65
C TRP A 20 10.54 4.88 2.87
N SER A 21 11.25 5.79 3.56
CA SER A 21 12.69 5.67 3.77
C SER A 21 13.08 5.75 5.23
N THR A 22 14.27 5.26 5.56
CA THR A 22 14.89 5.43 6.87
C THR A 22 15.10 6.92 7.13
N LYS A 23 15.03 7.33 8.40
CA LYS A 23 15.29 8.71 8.77
C LYS A 23 16.73 9.06 8.36
N TYR A 24 16.90 10.22 7.73
CA TYR A 24 18.17 10.69 7.16
C TYR A 24 18.80 9.80 6.07
N ARG A 25 18.04 8.85 5.50
CA ARG A 25 18.50 7.96 4.42
C ARG A 25 19.72 7.10 4.79
N TYR A 26 19.96 6.83 6.08
CA TYR A 26 21.08 5.97 6.45
C TYR A 26 20.91 4.56 5.89
N HIS A 27 22.01 4.00 5.40
CA HIS A 27 22.08 2.67 4.80
C HIS A 27 22.17 1.54 5.84
N VAL A 28 21.16 1.47 6.72
CA VAL A 28 21.11 0.56 7.87
C VAL A 28 20.34 -0.74 7.60
N LEU A 29 19.54 -0.80 6.52
CA LEU A 29 18.79 -2.00 6.15
C LEU A 29 19.71 -2.96 5.40
N LYS A 30 20.56 -3.67 6.15
CA LYS A 30 21.51 -4.66 5.63
C LYS A 30 21.53 -5.90 6.53
N GLY A 31 21.93 -7.04 5.97
CA GLY A 31 22.06 -8.29 6.72
C GLY A 31 20.79 -8.64 7.51
N ASP A 32 20.97 -8.98 8.78
CA ASP A 32 19.87 -9.42 9.66
C ASP A 32 18.79 -8.36 9.87
N ILE A 33 19.15 -7.06 9.91
CA ILE A 33 18.17 -5.96 10.02
C ILE A 33 17.23 -5.97 8.82
N GLN A 34 17.77 -6.17 7.61
CA GLN A 34 16.99 -6.19 6.37
C GLN A 34 16.04 -7.39 6.34
N ILE A 35 16.55 -8.58 6.68
CA ILE A 35 15.78 -9.83 6.74
C ILE A 35 14.66 -9.69 7.77
N ARG A 36 14.98 -9.15 8.95
CA ARG A 36 13.99 -8.98 10.01
C ARG A 36 12.94 -7.94 9.66
N CYS A 37 13.33 -6.83 9.02
CA CYS A 37 12.39 -5.84 8.51
C CYS A 37 11.37 -6.49 7.55
N ARG A 38 11.81 -7.38 6.65
CA ARG A 38 10.93 -8.13 5.75
C ARG A 38 9.92 -8.97 6.54
N SER A 39 10.39 -9.78 7.48
CA SER A 39 9.51 -10.63 8.29
C SER A 39 8.48 -9.81 9.08
N LEU A 40 8.88 -8.66 9.64
CA LEU A 40 7.97 -7.78 10.37
C LEU A 40 6.89 -7.19 9.45
N LEU A 41 7.25 -6.74 8.25
CA LEU A 41 6.29 -6.18 7.30
C LEU A 41 5.27 -7.22 6.83
N ILE A 42 5.73 -8.46 6.56
CA ILE A 42 4.84 -9.59 6.25
C ILE A 42 3.85 -9.82 7.40
N GLN A 43 4.35 -9.97 8.63
CA GLN A 43 3.51 -10.18 9.82
C GLN A 43 2.46 -9.07 10.03
N ILE A 44 2.82 -7.81 9.76
CA ILE A 44 1.91 -6.68 9.87
C ILE A 44 0.82 -6.78 8.80
N CYS A 45 1.18 -7.04 7.54
CA CYS A 45 0.22 -7.21 6.45
C CYS A 45 -0.74 -8.38 6.70
N ASP A 46 -0.24 -9.53 7.15
CA ASP A 46 -1.06 -10.70 7.47
C ASP A 46 -2.07 -10.36 8.57
N SER A 47 -1.63 -9.66 9.63
CA SER A 47 -2.52 -9.27 10.74
C SER A 47 -3.60 -8.24 10.36
N GLU A 48 -3.40 -7.55 9.24
CA GLU A 48 -4.32 -6.54 8.72
C GLU A 48 -5.15 -7.07 7.53
N ASP A 49 -4.94 -8.34 7.15
CA ASP A 49 -5.51 -8.98 5.96
C ASP A 49 -5.26 -8.13 4.70
N ILE A 50 -3.98 -7.78 4.51
CA ILE A 50 -3.45 -7.07 3.35
C ILE A 50 -2.61 -8.05 2.56
N GLN A 51 -2.86 -8.15 1.26
CA GLN A 51 -2.07 -8.99 0.39
C GLN A 51 -0.86 -8.23 -0.14
N ILE A 52 0.33 -8.80 0.06
CA ILE A 52 1.56 -8.28 -0.54
C ILE A 52 1.69 -8.88 -1.95
N LEU A 53 1.51 -8.05 -2.98
CA LEU A 53 1.70 -8.45 -4.37
C LEU A 53 3.19 -8.48 -4.74
N LYS A 54 3.94 -7.48 -4.26
CA LYS A 54 5.41 -7.42 -4.41
C LYS A 54 6.01 -6.49 -3.36
N GLY A 55 7.27 -6.72 -2.99
CA GLY A 55 7.98 -5.85 -2.06
C GLY A 55 9.48 -5.85 -2.28
N VAL A 56 10.13 -4.73 -1.98
CA VAL A 56 11.59 -4.57 -2.00
C VAL A 56 12.01 -3.80 -0.75
N ILE A 57 13.01 -4.32 -0.05
CA ILE A 57 13.71 -3.60 1.02
C ILE A 57 15.09 -3.25 0.48
N SER A 58 15.30 -1.98 0.20
CA SER A 58 16.60 -1.42 -0.20
C SER A 58 17.42 -1.07 1.04
N LYS A 59 18.66 -0.63 0.82
CA LYS A 59 19.59 -0.22 1.89
C LYS A 59 19.06 0.86 2.86
N ASP A 60 18.14 1.72 2.39
CA ASP A 60 17.62 2.87 3.13
C ASP A 60 16.13 3.17 2.87
N HIS A 61 15.42 2.31 2.13
CA HIS A 61 14.00 2.53 1.83
C HIS A 61 13.28 1.22 1.50
N VAL A 62 11.95 1.26 1.58
CA VAL A 62 11.06 0.12 1.34
C VAL A 62 10.06 0.51 0.27
N HIS A 63 9.85 -0.37 -0.71
CA HIS A 63 8.75 -0.33 -1.67
C HIS A 63 7.82 -1.52 -1.39
N MET A 64 6.52 -1.27 -1.35
CA MET A 64 5.50 -2.31 -1.23
C MET A 64 4.37 -2.06 -2.22
N HIS A 65 4.04 -3.08 -3.01
CA HIS A 65 2.85 -3.14 -3.84
C HIS A 65 1.83 -4.04 -3.12
N LEU A 66 0.71 -3.46 -2.73
CA LEU A 66 -0.27 -4.05 -1.84
C LEU A 66 -1.65 -4.05 -2.48
N GLU A 67 -2.42 -5.09 -2.18
CA GLU A 67 -3.87 -5.09 -2.33
C GLU A 67 -4.53 -5.05 -0.95
N TYR A 68 -5.53 -4.17 -0.78
CA TYR A 68 -6.15 -3.87 0.52
C TYR A 68 -7.68 -3.73 0.42
N ARG A 69 -8.38 -3.78 1.56
CA ARG A 69 -9.84 -3.68 1.60
C ARG A 69 -10.32 -2.23 1.41
N PRO A 70 -11.50 -2.00 0.81
CA PRO A 70 -12.07 -0.66 0.67
C PRO A 70 -12.26 0.12 1.98
N SER A 71 -12.43 -0.58 3.10
CA SER A 71 -12.59 0.03 4.42
C SER A 71 -11.26 0.51 5.04
N GLN A 72 -10.11 0.16 4.47
CA GLN A 72 -8.80 0.54 5.01
C GLN A 72 -8.30 1.85 4.39
N LYS A 73 -7.78 2.73 5.24
CA LYS A 73 -7.12 3.97 4.84
C LYS A 73 -5.63 3.73 4.64
N VAL A 74 -5.08 4.11 3.49
CA VAL A 74 -3.63 3.96 3.19
C VAL A 74 -2.76 4.61 4.27
N SER A 75 -3.13 5.77 4.79
CA SER A 75 -2.40 6.45 5.87
C SER A 75 -2.30 5.63 7.15
N ASP A 76 -3.38 4.93 7.54
CA ASP A 76 -3.40 4.05 8.71
C ASP A 76 -2.53 2.81 8.48
N LEU A 77 -2.55 2.25 7.26
CA LEU A 77 -1.66 1.14 6.90
C LEU A 77 -0.20 1.52 7.07
N VAL A 78 0.19 2.69 6.52
CA VAL A 78 1.56 3.19 6.62
C VAL A 78 1.96 3.46 8.07
N LYS A 79 1.05 4.03 8.87
CA LYS A 79 1.26 4.25 10.31
C LYS A 79 1.58 2.94 11.03
N LYS A 80 0.81 1.88 10.77
CA LYS A 80 1.02 0.54 11.37
C LYS A 80 2.33 -0.10 10.90
N LEU A 81 2.59 -0.09 9.58
CA LEU A 81 3.80 -0.63 8.96
C LEU A 81 5.05 0.02 9.55
N LYS A 82 5.12 1.36 9.54
CA LYS A 82 6.28 2.11 10.06
C LYS A 82 6.40 2.00 11.57
N GLY A 83 5.28 2.14 12.31
CA GLY A 83 5.29 2.16 13.76
C GLY A 83 5.78 0.85 14.37
N ARG A 84 5.16 -0.28 13.99
CA ARG A 84 5.50 -1.59 14.56
C ARG A 84 6.89 -2.06 14.13
N SER A 85 7.27 -1.86 12.86
CA SER A 85 8.62 -2.21 12.39
C SER A 85 9.71 -1.37 13.06
N SER A 86 9.53 -0.05 13.17
CA SER A 86 10.47 0.85 13.85
C SER A 86 10.73 0.42 15.29
N ARG A 87 9.65 0.12 16.03
CA ARG A 87 9.75 -0.32 17.41
C ARG A 87 10.50 -1.64 17.53
N LYS A 88 10.11 -2.65 16.76
CA LYS A 88 10.69 -3.99 16.86
C LYS A 88 12.14 -4.06 16.41
N LEU A 89 12.49 -3.40 15.31
CA LEU A 89 13.88 -3.34 14.87
C LEU A 89 14.79 -2.68 15.91
N GLN A 90 14.37 -1.58 16.53
CA GLN A 90 15.19 -0.93 17.55
C GLN A 90 15.21 -1.69 18.90
N GLU A 91 14.19 -2.50 19.19
CA GLU A 91 14.20 -3.42 20.33
C GLU A 91 15.23 -4.55 20.12
N GLU A 92 15.27 -5.12 18.91
CA GLU A 92 16.07 -6.30 18.57
C GLU A 92 17.52 -5.98 18.12
N PHE A 93 17.77 -4.78 17.58
CA PHE A 93 19.09 -4.34 17.09
C PHE A 93 19.54 -3.06 17.81
N PRO A 94 20.25 -3.17 18.96
CA PRO A 94 20.68 -2.03 19.77
C PRO A 94 21.54 -1.00 19.02
N GLU A 95 22.29 -1.42 18.01
CA GLU A 95 23.07 -0.54 17.12
C GLU A 95 22.21 0.51 16.41
N LEU A 96 20.92 0.22 16.18
CA LEU A 96 19.98 1.18 15.61
C LEU A 96 19.59 2.27 16.62
N LYS A 97 19.51 1.96 17.91
CA LYS A 97 19.19 2.95 18.97
C LYS A 97 20.29 3.99 19.10
N HIS A 98 21.55 3.59 18.97
CA HIS A 98 22.69 4.52 19.01
C HIS A 98 22.66 5.52 17.85
N LYS A 99 22.13 5.11 16.69
CA LYS A 99 22.00 5.95 15.51
C LYS A 99 20.71 6.78 15.48
N TYR A 100 19.62 6.24 16.02
CA TYR A 100 18.29 6.85 16.00
C TYR A 100 17.76 7.13 17.43
N TRP A 101 17.95 8.36 17.88
CA TRP A 101 17.40 8.83 19.15
C TRP A 101 15.86 8.94 19.08
N GLY A 102 15.18 8.60 20.18
CA GLY A 102 13.73 8.80 20.31
C GLY A 102 12.85 7.82 19.52
N ARG A 103 13.37 6.66 19.13
CA ARG A 103 12.63 5.64 18.34
C ARG A 103 12.22 6.09 16.93
N HIS A 104 12.89 7.09 16.37
CA HIS A 104 12.60 7.62 15.03
C HIS A 104 13.43 6.93 13.94
N PHE A 105 13.13 5.66 13.65
CA PHE A 105 13.85 4.88 12.63
C PHE A 105 13.49 5.29 11.19
N TRP A 106 12.21 5.53 10.92
CA TRP A 106 11.72 5.92 9.60
C TRP A 106 11.61 7.45 9.46
N GLY A 107 11.73 7.96 8.23
CA GLY A 107 11.38 9.34 7.89
C GLY A 107 9.89 9.61 8.15
N ILE A 108 9.50 10.88 8.27
CA ILE A 108 8.12 11.26 8.64
C ILE A 108 7.14 10.90 7.51
N GLY A 109 7.47 11.28 6.27
CA GLY A 109 6.61 11.09 5.11
C GLY A 109 6.63 9.67 4.52
N TYR A 110 5.80 9.51 3.49
CA TYR A 110 5.76 8.36 2.58
C TYR A 110 5.20 8.83 1.23
N GLY A 111 5.54 8.14 0.15
CA GLY A 111 4.88 8.28 -1.15
C GLY A 111 3.85 7.17 -1.34
N CYS A 112 2.75 7.46 -2.03
CA CYS A 112 1.79 6.46 -2.45
C CYS A 112 1.20 6.75 -3.83
N TRP A 113 0.99 5.70 -4.61
CA TRP A 113 0.37 5.76 -5.93
C TRP A 113 -0.63 4.62 -6.06
N SER A 114 -1.84 4.90 -6.56
CA SER A 114 -2.77 3.84 -6.95
C SER A 114 -2.14 2.98 -8.03
N THR A 115 -2.42 1.68 -8.00
CA THR A 115 -1.95 0.74 -9.02
C THR A 115 -3.14 0.05 -9.66
N GLY A 116 -3.23 0.11 -10.99
CA GLY A 116 -4.22 -0.59 -11.78
C GLY A 116 -4.03 -0.28 -13.26
N ASN A 117 -4.30 -1.25 -14.13
CA ASN A 117 -4.37 -1.04 -15.58
C ASN A 117 -5.81 -0.76 -16.01
N ILE A 118 -6.51 0.08 -15.23
CA ILE A 118 -7.83 0.58 -15.59
C ILE A 118 -7.60 2.05 -15.91
N THR A 119 -7.71 2.40 -17.19
CA THR A 119 -7.64 3.79 -17.61
C THR A 119 -9.03 4.42 -17.53
N ASP A 120 -9.09 5.74 -17.40
CA ASP A 120 -10.37 6.45 -17.39
C ASP A 120 -11.14 6.17 -18.68
N GLU A 121 -10.45 6.02 -19.82
CA GLU A 121 -11.06 5.64 -21.09
C GLU A 121 -11.73 4.28 -21.02
N MET A 122 -11.09 3.26 -20.42
CA MET A 122 -11.68 1.93 -20.29
C MET A 122 -12.93 1.93 -19.40
N VAL A 123 -12.94 2.72 -18.33
CA VAL A 123 -14.12 2.87 -17.46
C VAL A 123 -15.22 3.60 -18.22
N ASN A 124 -14.89 4.68 -18.89
CA ASN A 124 -15.86 5.50 -19.61
C ASN A 124 -16.45 4.73 -20.79
N GLU A 125 -15.66 4.00 -21.56
CA GLU A 125 -16.15 3.13 -22.64
C GLU A 125 -17.11 2.07 -22.11
N TYR A 126 -16.77 1.42 -20.99
CA TYR A 126 -17.65 0.47 -20.33
C TYR A 126 -18.98 1.11 -19.91
N LEU A 127 -18.95 2.31 -19.33
CA LEU A 127 -20.16 3.03 -18.92
C LEU A 127 -20.99 3.46 -20.13
N GLU A 128 -20.36 4.04 -21.16
CA GLU A 128 -21.01 4.49 -22.39
C GLU A 128 -21.63 3.34 -23.19
N HIS A 129 -21.15 2.11 -23.05
CA HIS A 129 -21.81 0.93 -23.62
C HIS A 129 -23.26 0.77 -23.13
N HIS A 130 -23.58 1.26 -21.92
CA HIS A 130 -24.94 1.24 -21.39
C HIS A 130 -25.82 2.41 -21.88
N ARG A 131 -25.26 3.41 -22.60
CA ARG A 131 -26.01 4.58 -23.08
C ARG A 131 -26.89 4.21 -24.28
N ARG A 132 -28.16 4.60 -24.22
CA ARG A 132 -29.10 4.43 -25.34
C ARG A 132 -28.98 5.59 -26.35
N PRO A 133 -29.35 5.40 -27.62
CA PRO A 133 -29.34 6.46 -28.63
C PRO A 133 -30.28 7.64 -28.32
N ASP A 134 -31.32 7.41 -27.50
CA ASP A 134 -32.32 8.40 -27.08
C ASP A 134 -32.02 9.07 -25.73
N ASP A 135 -30.99 8.60 -25.01
CA ASP A 135 -30.48 9.28 -23.81
C ASP A 135 -29.69 10.53 -24.25
N GLY A 136 -30.29 11.71 -24.12
CA GLY A 136 -29.61 12.97 -24.40
C GLY A 136 -28.46 13.24 -23.43
N ASN A 137 -27.42 13.96 -23.89
CA ASN A 137 -26.23 14.33 -23.10
C ASN A 137 -26.49 15.34 -21.95
N ALA A 138 -27.71 15.42 -21.43
CA ALA A 138 -28.09 16.40 -20.42
C ALA A 138 -27.53 16.07 -19.02
N THR A 139 -27.15 14.82 -18.76
CA THR A 139 -26.62 14.39 -17.45
C THR A 139 -25.46 13.39 -17.58
N ASN A 140 -24.59 13.34 -16.55
CA ASN A 140 -23.46 12.41 -16.48
C ASN A 140 -23.85 10.99 -16.00
N PHE A 141 -25.15 10.70 -15.87
CA PHE A 141 -25.66 9.39 -15.45
C PHE A 141 -26.46 8.74 -16.59
N ILE A 142 -26.14 7.48 -16.87
CA ILE A 142 -26.86 6.66 -17.85
C ILE A 142 -27.92 5.86 -17.09
N ILE A 143 -29.17 5.84 -17.59
CA ILE A 143 -30.28 5.14 -16.95
C ILE A 143 -30.59 3.87 -17.74
N GLU A 144 -30.17 2.73 -17.19
CA GLU A 144 -30.55 1.42 -17.72
C GLU A 144 -31.97 1.05 -17.22
N LYS A 145 -32.87 0.64 -18.12
CA LYS A 145 -34.18 0.04 -17.80
C LYS A 145 -34.18 -1.43 -18.12
#